data_AF-A0A644VBZ0-F1
#
_entry.id   AF-A0A644VBZ0-F1
#
_cell.length_a   1.000
_cell.length_b   1.000
_cell.length_c   1.000
_cell.angle_alpha   90.00
_cell.angle_beta   90.00
_cell.angle_gamma   90.00
#
_symmetry.space_group_name_H-M   'P 1'
#
loop_
_entity.id
_entity.type
_entity.pdbx_description
1 polymer ?
#
loop_
_entity_poly.entity_id
_entity_poly.type
_entity_poly.pdbx_seq_one_letter_code
_entity_poly.pdbx_strand_id
1 'polypeptide(L)'
;MNLFWKKILGRLTPTAKYEKQEVDFLTISEKIKSLRYSQAVDEYKKLLLSSKFVGAETRKQQKQRLSELKRHPDVAFFLKNQSKKNGPVRDAYLTFSDDFYQQKPDESRWNSGFYFRNEKLIRNYSFHNEKQANNAGNNTFVNAGVLHIQTRREAMKSLAWHPVNGFTEKQFAYTSDVLQSAMHFRQEGGIFKAKIRCSGNIHHAFWLGTEKKEPHINIFHFNGAEIQLGFMNRQQGDGIIIKGINPAKYYIYSLEWTKDELIWYINNLVVFRAKNNVPREQMFLVFNSFISEKMTGEEGLLEVDWVRVYQWI
;
A
#
# COMPACT_ATOMS: atom_id res chain seq x y z
N MET A 1 6.39 13.87 -13.66
CA MET A 1 7.85 13.88 -13.46
C MET A 1 8.54 12.81 -14.32
N ASN A 2 9.64 13.17 -14.97
CA ASN A 2 10.50 12.21 -15.67
C ASN A 2 11.64 11.73 -14.75
N LEU A 3 11.76 10.42 -14.56
CA LEU A 3 12.72 9.76 -13.69
C LEU A 3 14.00 9.30 -14.39
N PHE A 4 14.10 9.43 -15.72
CA PHE A 4 15.26 8.99 -16.50
C PHE A 4 16.57 9.59 -15.98
N TRP A 5 16.63 10.92 -15.85
CA TRP A 5 17.80 11.61 -15.31
C TRP A 5 18.00 11.35 -13.82
N LYS A 6 16.93 11.14 -13.05
CA LYS A 6 17.06 10.78 -11.63
C LYS A 6 17.75 9.43 -11.47
N LYS A 7 17.49 8.49 -12.38
CA LYS A 7 18.16 7.19 -12.44
C LYS A 7 19.62 7.32 -12.88
N ILE A 8 19.89 8.06 -13.96
CA ILE A 8 21.27 8.26 -14.46
C ILE A 8 22.16 8.96 -13.43
N LEU A 9 21.63 9.97 -12.74
CA LEU A 9 22.36 10.71 -11.70
C LEU A 9 22.39 9.99 -10.34
N GLY A 10 21.96 8.73 -10.26
CA GLY A 10 21.97 7.93 -9.03
C GLY A 10 21.03 8.44 -7.91
N ARG A 11 20.09 9.34 -8.23
CA ARG A 11 19.10 9.88 -7.26
C ARG A 11 17.91 8.95 -7.05
N LEU A 12 17.60 8.10 -8.04
CA LEU A 12 16.64 7.02 -7.88
C LEU A 12 17.38 5.79 -7.33
N THR A 13 17.02 5.36 -6.12
CA THR A 13 17.66 4.20 -5.48
C THR A 13 17.45 2.94 -6.35
N PRO A 14 18.47 2.12 -6.61
CA PRO A 14 18.28 0.82 -7.24
C PRO A 14 17.33 -0.05 -6.41
N THR A 15 16.40 -0.76 -7.04
CA THR A 15 15.40 -1.58 -6.34
C THR A 15 16.04 -2.56 -5.36
N ALA A 16 17.09 -3.29 -5.78
CA ALA A 16 17.81 -4.23 -4.91
C ALA A 16 18.48 -3.56 -3.69
N LYS A 17 18.94 -2.30 -3.82
CA LYS A 17 19.48 -1.55 -2.69
C LYS A 17 18.36 -1.14 -1.72
N TYR A 18 17.23 -0.70 -2.26
CA TYR A 18 16.08 -0.34 -1.44
C TYR A 18 15.47 -1.56 -0.74
N GLU A 19 15.47 -2.73 -1.37
CA GLU A 19 15.03 -3.98 -0.73
C GLU A 19 15.84 -4.33 0.51
N LYS A 20 17.16 -4.14 0.49
CA LYS A 20 18.00 -4.32 1.68
C LYS A 20 17.58 -3.36 2.81
N GLN A 21 17.35 -2.09 2.47
CA GLN A 21 16.85 -1.09 3.42
C GLN A 21 15.45 -1.46 3.95
N GLU A 22 14.62 -2.09 3.13
CA GLU A 22 13.29 -2.54 3.53
C GLU A 22 13.36 -3.71 4.51
N VAL A 23 14.29 -4.65 4.33
CA VAL A 23 14.53 -5.74 5.29
C VAL A 23 15.00 -5.19 6.64
N ASP A 24 15.91 -4.21 6.63
CA ASP A 24 16.36 -3.52 7.85
C ASP A 24 15.17 -2.81 8.52
N PHE A 25 14.37 -2.08 7.75
CA PHE A 25 13.19 -1.38 8.26
C PHE A 25 12.15 -2.34 8.83
N LEU A 26 11.89 -3.47 8.16
CA LEU A 26 11.00 -4.53 8.64
C LEU A 26 11.46 -5.06 10.00
N THR A 27 12.74 -5.39 10.13
CA THR A 27 13.35 -5.89 11.38
C THR A 27 13.19 -4.88 12.51
N ILE A 28 13.46 -3.60 12.23
CA ILE A 28 13.28 -2.50 13.20
C ILE A 28 11.79 -2.37 13.57
N SER A 29 10.89 -2.42 12.60
CA SER A 29 9.45 -2.25 12.81
C SER A 29 8.83 -3.36 13.68
N GLU A 30 9.31 -4.60 13.56
CA GLU A 30 8.87 -5.71 14.40
C GLU A 30 9.39 -5.57 15.83
N LYS A 31 10.64 -5.14 16.01
CA LYS A 31 11.15 -4.84 17.35
C LYS A 31 10.37 -3.69 17.98
N ILE A 32 10.09 -2.63 17.22
CA ILE A 32 9.24 -1.51 17.65
C ILE A 32 7.85 -2.00 18.08
N LYS A 33 7.24 -2.92 17.33
CA LYS A 33 5.95 -3.52 17.68
C LYS A 33 6.02 -4.21 19.03
N SER A 34 7.07 -4.98 19.29
CA SER A 34 7.27 -5.67 20.57
C SER A 34 7.43 -4.67 21.74
N LEU A 35 8.02 -3.50 21.50
CA LEU A 35 8.20 -2.48 22.53
C LEU A 35 6.89 -1.91 23.07
N ARG A 36 5.76 -2.07 22.36
CA ARG A 36 4.42 -1.69 22.85
C ARG A 36 3.99 -2.48 24.09
N TYR A 37 4.65 -3.60 24.37
CA TYR A 37 4.39 -4.45 25.53
C TYR A 37 5.53 -4.37 26.56
N SER A 38 6.53 -3.49 26.34
CA SER A 38 7.69 -3.38 27.22
C SER A 38 7.37 -2.51 28.45
N GLN A 39 7.26 -3.15 29.61
CA GLN A 39 7.05 -2.45 30.88
C GLN A 39 8.15 -1.42 31.17
N ALA A 40 9.40 -1.71 30.80
CA ALA A 40 10.52 -0.80 30.99
C ALA A 40 10.37 0.48 30.13
N VAL A 41 9.88 0.35 28.89
CA VAL A 41 9.62 1.51 28.02
C VAL A 41 8.44 2.32 28.55
N ASP A 42 7.38 1.66 29.02
CA ASP A 42 6.23 2.33 29.61
C ASP A 42 6.58 3.10 30.89
N GLU A 43 7.38 2.48 31.77
CA GLU A 43 7.90 3.12 32.97
C GLU A 43 8.77 4.33 32.60
N TYR A 44 9.68 4.16 31.64
CA TYR A 44 10.55 5.23 31.16
C TYR A 44 9.76 6.44 30.64
N LYS A 45 8.72 6.20 29.82
CA LYS A 45 7.83 7.24 29.29
C LYS A 45 7.05 7.94 30.40
N LYS A 46 6.48 7.18 31.35
CA LYS A 46 5.73 7.73 32.50
C LYS A 46 6.60 8.65 33.35
N LEU A 47 7.84 8.24 33.64
CA LEU A 47 8.79 9.04 34.42
C LEU A 47 9.19 10.33 33.70
N LEU A 48 9.35 10.32 32.38
CA LEU A 48 9.62 11.53 31.58
C LEU A 48 8.45 12.52 31.56
N LEU A 49 7.21 12.02 31.49
CA LEU A 49 6.00 12.85 31.45
C LEU A 49 5.59 13.37 32.82
N SER A 50 5.98 12.69 33.89
CA SER A 50 5.75 13.18 35.25
C SER A 50 6.52 14.49 35.45
N SER A 51 5.83 15.63 35.56
CA SER A 51 6.50 16.91 35.81
C SER A 51 5.77 17.87 36.77
N LYS A 52 6.63 18.57 37.51
CA LYS A 52 6.52 19.82 38.30
C LYS A 52 6.07 19.81 39.78
N PHE A 53 5.28 18.87 40.30
CA PHE A 53 4.85 18.93 41.72
C PHE A 53 5.52 17.92 42.67
N VAL A 54 6.68 17.37 42.29
CA VAL A 54 7.37 16.37 43.10
C VAL A 54 8.56 16.98 43.85
N GLY A 55 8.74 16.59 45.12
CA GLY A 55 9.80 17.07 46.01
C GLY A 55 11.22 16.75 45.50
N ALA A 56 12.23 17.43 46.06
CA ALA A 56 13.61 17.32 45.61
C ALA A 56 14.17 15.88 45.66
N GLU A 57 13.82 15.13 46.71
CA GLU A 57 14.24 13.74 46.88
C GLU A 57 13.66 12.82 45.80
N THR A 58 12.35 12.94 45.54
CA THR A 58 11.69 12.15 44.50
C THR A 58 12.24 12.48 43.12
N ARG A 59 12.59 13.75 42.84
CA ARG A 59 13.28 14.12 41.58
C ARG A 59 14.64 13.43 41.45
N LYS A 60 15.38 13.28 42.55
CA LYS A 60 16.67 12.57 42.55
C LYS A 60 16.47 11.08 42.26
N GLN A 61 15.51 10.45 42.92
CA GLN A 61 15.14 9.05 42.69
C GLN A 61 14.68 8.82 41.24
N GLN A 62 13.82 9.70 40.70
CA GLN A 62 13.38 9.63 39.30
C GLN A 62 14.55 9.75 38.31
N LYS A 63 15.49 10.67 38.54
CA LYS A 63 16.70 10.79 37.70
C LYS A 63 17.56 9.53 37.73
N GLN A 64 17.73 8.93 38.91
CA GLN A 64 18.47 7.68 39.05
C GLN A 64 17.77 6.55 38.30
N ARG A 65 16.45 6.39 38.50
CA ARG A 65 15.65 5.37 37.82
C ARG A 65 15.64 5.54 36.30
N LEU A 66 15.56 6.79 35.80
CA LEU A 66 15.70 7.08 34.37
C LEU A 66 17.08 6.67 33.83
N SER A 67 18.15 6.85 34.61
CA SER A 67 19.50 6.44 34.23
C SER A 67 19.63 4.91 34.13
N GLU A 68 19.01 4.18 35.07
CA GLU A 68 18.93 2.72 35.05
C GLU A 68 18.12 2.21 33.85
N LEU A 69 16.92 2.76 33.65
CA LEU A 69 16.04 2.37 32.55
C LEU A 69 16.70 2.62 31.20
N LYS A 70 17.49 3.69 31.02
CA LYS A 70 18.25 3.93 29.78
C LYS A 70 19.24 2.80 29.41
N ARG A 71 19.66 1.98 30.37
CA ARG A 71 20.54 0.83 30.14
C ARG A 71 19.75 -0.44 29.81
N HIS A 72 18.44 -0.47 30.05
CA HIS A 72 17.60 -1.60 29.66
C HIS A 72 17.58 -1.74 28.13
N PRO A 73 17.75 -2.96 27.57
CA PRO A 73 17.87 -3.17 26.12
C PRO A 73 16.74 -2.54 25.30
N ASP A 74 15.49 -2.69 25.78
CA ASP A 74 14.32 -2.14 25.10
C ASP A 74 14.29 -0.60 25.10
N VAL A 75 14.68 0.02 26.20
CA VAL A 75 14.72 1.49 26.32
C VAL A 75 15.88 2.05 25.51
N ALA A 76 17.04 1.38 25.54
CA ALA A 76 18.19 1.74 24.71
C ALA A 76 17.84 1.64 23.22
N PHE A 77 17.15 0.57 22.80
CA PHE A 77 16.65 0.42 21.44
C PHE A 77 15.63 1.50 21.07
N PHE A 78 14.65 1.76 21.94
CA PHE A 78 13.66 2.82 21.77
C PHE A 78 14.33 4.18 21.55
N LEU A 79 15.29 4.55 22.40
CA LEU A 79 16.00 5.83 22.32
C LEU A 79 16.90 5.96 21.08
N LYS A 80 17.51 4.85 20.64
CA LYS A 80 18.35 4.84 19.43
C LYS A 80 17.54 5.07 18.16
N ASN A 81 16.31 4.55 18.12
CA ASN A 81 15.46 4.59 16.93
C ASN A 81 14.45 5.75 16.93
N GLN A 82 14.25 6.42 18.07
CA GLN A 82 13.37 7.59 18.15
C GLN A 82 13.72 8.62 17.07
N SER A 83 12.71 8.97 16.26
CA SER A 83 12.87 9.87 15.12
C SER A 83 13.60 11.18 15.50
N LYS A 84 14.79 11.39 14.93
CA LYS A 84 15.41 12.72 14.92
C LYS A 84 14.58 13.58 13.97
N LYS A 85 13.95 14.62 14.51
CA LYS A 85 12.99 15.62 13.96
C LYS A 85 12.82 15.86 12.44
N ASN A 86 13.64 15.36 11.52
CA ASN A 86 13.56 15.61 10.07
C ASN A 86 13.92 14.39 9.18
N GLY A 87 13.81 13.15 9.66
CA GLY A 87 14.06 11.94 8.84
C GLY A 87 12.79 11.21 8.40
N PRO A 88 12.79 10.48 7.25
CA PRO A 88 11.68 9.62 6.81
C PRO A 88 11.46 8.38 7.69
N VAL A 89 12.32 8.15 8.69
CA VAL A 89 12.13 7.12 9.71
C VAL A 89 11.35 7.77 10.85
N ARG A 90 10.04 7.87 10.69
CA ARG A 90 9.14 8.02 11.85
C ARG A 90 8.93 6.60 12.40
N ASP A 91 8.84 6.46 13.71
CA ASP A 91 8.70 5.13 14.31
C ASP A 91 7.40 4.48 13.80
N ALA A 92 7.52 3.33 13.16
CA ALA A 92 6.38 2.59 12.59
C ALA A 92 6.51 1.10 12.88
N TYR A 93 5.38 0.41 12.97
CA TYR A 93 5.32 -1.04 13.15
C TYR A 93 4.50 -1.71 12.05
N LEU A 94 4.87 -2.94 11.69
CA LEU A 94 4.16 -3.71 10.67
C LEU A 94 2.76 -4.10 11.13
N THR A 95 1.76 -3.79 10.31
CA THR A 95 0.35 -4.13 10.54
C THR A 95 -0.19 -5.13 9.51
N PHE A 96 0.38 -5.14 8.30
CA PHE A 96 0.06 -6.11 7.27
C PHE A 96 1.28 -6.39 6.40
N SER A 97 1.45 -7.65 6.02
CA SER A 97 2.38 -8.04 4.99
C SER A 97 1.86 -9.23 4.21
N ASP A 98 2.27 -9.34 2.96
CA ASP A 98 2.15 -10.56 2.19
C ASP A 98 3.34 -10.66 1.24
N ASP A 99 4.09 -11.75 1.36
CA ASP A 99 5.20 -12.11 0.46
C ASP A 99 4.78 -13.25 -0.49
N PHE A 100 3.49 -13.64 -0.47
CA PHE A 100 2.88 -14.64 -1.34
C PHE A 100 3.57 -16.02 -1.34
N TYR A 101 4.30 -16.39 -0.28
CA TYR A 101 4.86 -17.74 -0.11
C TYR A 101 3.87 -18.74 0.53
N GLN A 102 2.68 -18.29 0.92
CA GLN A 102 1.70 -19.14 1.61
C GLN A 102 1.14 -20.20 0.64
N GLN A 103 1.20 -21.47 1.06
CA GLN A 103 0.82 -22.62 0.22
C GLN A 103 -0.65 -23.04 0.40
N LYS A 104 -1.39 -22.41 1.32
CA LYS A 104 -2.74 -22.81 1.70
C LYS A 104 -3.79 -21.81 1.20
N PRO A 105 -4.69 -22.22 0.28
CA PRO A 105 -5.70 -21.33 -0.30
C PRO A 105 -6.69 -20.73 0.71
N ASP A 106 -6.97 -21.43 1.80
CA ASP A 106 -7.90 -21.04 2.88
C ASP A 106 -7.34 -19.97 3.83
N GLU A 107 -6.03 -19.69 3.75
CA GLU A 107 -5.37 -18.65 4.54
C GLU A 107 -5.16 -17.33 3.74
N SER A 108 -5.73 -17.25 2.52
CA SER A 108 -5.60 -16.06 1.67
C SER A 108 -6.14 -14.80 2.35
N ARG A 109 -5.28 -13.78 2.47
CA ARG A 109 -5.63 -12.45 2.95
C ARG A 109 -6.39 -11.61 1.92
N TRP A 110 -6.68 -12.22 0.77
CA TRP A 110 -7.20 -11.56 -0.43
C TRP A 110 -8.49 -12.22 -0.91
N ASN A 111 -9.40 -11.40 -1.40
CA ASN A 111 -10.69 -11.81 -1.93
C ASN A 111 -10.86 -11.28 -3.35
N SER A 112 -11.32 -12.14 -4.27
CA SER A 112 -11.63 -11.75 -5.64
C SER A 112 -12.92 -10.94 -5.74
N GLY A 113 -12.97 -10.02 -6.69
CA GLY A 113 -14.11 -9.16 -6.97
C GLY A 113 -14.17 -7.91 -6.09
N PHE A 114 -15.13 -7.03 -6.39
CA PHE A 114 -15.35 -5.81 -5.62
C PHE A 114 -15.91 -6.11 -4.23
N TYR A 115 -15.57 -5.26 -3.25
CA TYR A 115 -16.06 -5.43 -1.89
C TYR A 115 -17.34 -4.63 -1.64
N PHE A 116 -18.33 -5.29 -1.05
CA PHE A 116 -19.48 -4.65 -0.41
C PHE A 116 -19.79 -5.35 0.91
N ARG A 117 -20.12 -4.58 1.95
CA ARG A 117 -20.51 -5.14 3.26
C ARG A 117 -21.76 -6.02 3.16
N ASN A 118 -22.71 -5.68 2.30
CA ASN A 118 -23.86 -6.53 2.04
C ASN A 118 -23.48 -7.69 1.10
N GLU A 119 -23.46 -8.90 1.64
CA GLU A 119 -23.07 -10.12 0.91
C GLU A 119 -24.04 -10.50 -0.22
N LYS A 120 -25.26 -9.94 -0.23
CA LYS A 120 -26.23 -10.13 -1.33
C LYS A 120 -25.89 -9.32 -2.58
N LEU A 121 -24.97 -8.35 -2.49
CA LEU A 121 -24.57 -7.54 -3.64
C LEU A 121 -23.57 -8.31 -4.52
N ILE A 122 -23.75 -8.18 -5.83
CA ILE A 122 -22.89 -8.79 -6.83
C ILE A 122 -21.48 -8.19 -6.74
N ARG A 123 -20.48 -9.04 -6.57
CA ARG A 123 -19.05 -8.65 -6.41
C ARG A 123 -18.22 -8.89 -7.66
N ASN A 124 -18.59 -9.88 -8.46
CA ASN A 124 -17.89 -10.26 -9.68
C ASN A 124 -18.64 -9.70 -10.88
N TYR A 125 -18.17 -8.55 -11.37
CA TYR A 125 -18.67 -7.90 -12.56
C TYR A 125 -17.56 -7.01 -13.14
N SER A 126 -17.72 -6.58 -14.39
CA SER A 126 -16.89 -5.53 -14.98
C SER A 126 -17.70 -4.28 -15.25
N PHE A 127 -17.06 -3.15 -15.54
CA PHE A 127 -17.79 -1.98 -15.97
C PHE A 127 -18.19 -2.09 -17.45
N HIS A 128 -19.34 -1.51 -17.83
CA HIS A 128 -19.81 -1.57 -19.21
C HIS A 128 -18.83 -0.94 -20.21
N ASN A 129 -18.05 0.06 -19.77
CA ASN A 129 -17.00 0.72 -20.56
C ASN A 129 -15.62 0.02 -20.46
N GLU A 130 -15.59 -1.26 -20.10
CA GLU A 130 -14.39 -2.10 -20.07
C GLU A 130 -14.49 -3.27 -21.06
N LYS A 131 -13.35 -3.81 -21.50
CA LYS A 131 -13.28 -4.88 -22.51
C LYS A 131 -12.98 -6.26 -21.94
N GLN A 132 -12.68 -6.37 -20.65
CA GLN A 132 -12.41 -7.62 -19.94
C GLN A 132 -13.53 -7.98 -18.96
N ALA A 133 -13.82 -9.26 -18.80
CA ALA A 133 -14.63 -9.80 -17.71
C ALA A 133 -13.76 -10.06 -16.48
N ASN A 134 -14.14 -9.52 -15.31
CA ASN A 134 -13.53 -9.91 -14.04
C ASN A 134 -13.99 -11.34 -13.69
N ASN A 135 -13.05 -12.25 -13.51
CA ASN A 135 -13.25 -13.69 -13.60
C ASN A 135 -13.15 -14.39 -12.24
N ALA A 136 -13.60 -13.73 -11.18
CA ALA A 136 -13.74 -14.30 -9.84
C ALA A 136 -12.46 -15.00 -9.31
N GLY A 137 -11.28 -14.47 -9.63
CA GLY A 137 -10.00 -15.03 -9.19
C GLY A 137 -9.35 -16.01 -10.16
N ASN A 138 -10.02 -16.44 -11.23
CA ASN A 138 -9.47 -17.40 -12.20
C ASN A 138 -8.37 -16.83 -13.12
N ASN A 139 -8.12 -15.52 -13.03
CA ASN A 139 -7.02 -14.82 -13.67
C ASN A 139 -5.93 -14.45 -12.65
N THR A 140 -6.09 -14.86 -11.39
CA THR A 140 -5.18 -14.58 -10.29
C THR A 140 -4.52 -15.87 -9.80
N PHE A 141 -3.20 -15.87 -9.68
CA PHE A 141 -2.47 -17.01 -9.14
C PHE A 141 -1.19 -16.55 -8.47
N VAL A 142 -0.57 -17.44 -7.72
CA VAL A 142 0.74 -17.21 -7.10
C VAL A 142 1.72 -18.20 -7.70
N ASN A 143 2.86 -17.71 -8.18
CA ASN A 143 3.96 -18.54 -8.65
C ASN A 143 5.28 -18.04 -8.09
N ALA A 144 6.04 -18.94 -7.45
CA ALA A 144 7.35 -18.66 -6.86
C ALA A 144 7.39 -17.42 -5.94
N GLY A 145 6.36 -17.25 -5.10
CA GLY A 145 6.28 -16.12 -4.17
C GLY A 145 5.87 -14.79 -4.81
N VAL A 146 5.32 -14.82 -6.03
CA VAL A 146 4.83 -13.62 -6.73
C VAL A 146 3.35 -13.79 -7.02
N LEU A 147 2.55 -12.80 -6.66
CA LEU A 147 1.15 -12.69 -7.07
C LEU A 147 1.08 -12.21 -8.52
N HIS A 148 0.30 -12.93 -9.32
CA HIS A 148 0.02 -12.64 -10.72
C HIS A 148 -1.47 -12.31 -10.90
N ILE A 149 -1.77 -11.21 -11.58
CA ILE A 149 -3.07 -10.99 -12.22
C ILE A 149 -2.84 -10.95 -13.74
N GLN A 150 -3.25 -12.00 -14.43
CA GLN A 150 -3.04 -12.17 -15.87
C GLN A 150 -4.30 -11.84 -16.64
N THR A 151 -4.28 -10.75 -17.41
CA THR A 151 -5.33 -10.46 -18.38
C THR A 151 -5.11 -11.31 -19.63
N ARG A 152 -6.08 -12.16 -19.97
CA ARG A 152 -5.99 -13.14 -21.08
C ARG A 152 -6.98 -12.81 -22.18
N ARG A 153 -6.64 -13.15 -23.43
CA ARG A 153 -7.61 -13.13 -24.53
C ARG A 153 -8.47 -14.38 -24.47
N GLU A 154 -9.63 -14.23 -23.84
CA GLU A 154 -10.56 -15.32 -23.54
C GLU A 154 -11.98 -14.75 -23.63
N ALA A 155 -12.79 -15.27 -24.57
CA ALA A 155 -14.15 -14.79 -24.76
C ALA A 155 -15.04 -15.29 -23.61
N MET A 156 -15.73 -14.37 -22.95
CA MET A 156 -16.56 -14.69 -21.80
C MET A 156 -17.83 -13.82 -21.77
N LYS A 157 -18.97 -14.46 -21.51
CA LYS A 157 -20.22 -13.77 -21.18
C LYS A 157 -20.26 -13.53 -19.67
N SER A 158 -20.42 -12.29 -19.23
CA SER A 158 -20.48 -11.95 -17.81
C SER A 158 -21.32 -10.70 -17.57
N LEU A 159 -21.54 -10.34 -16.31
CA LEU A 159 -22.27 -9.13 -15.92
C LEU A 159 -21.38 -7.89 -16.07
N ALA A 160 -21.98 -6.85 -16.65
CA ALA A 160 -21.42 -5.53 -16.77
C ALA A 160 -22.29 -4.50 -16.03
N TRP A 161 -21.69 -3.66 -15.19
CA TRP A 161 -22.41 -2.57 -14.53
C TRP A 161 -22.43 -1.31 -15.42
N HIS A 162 -23.63 -0.75 -15.63
CA HIS A 162 -23.87 0.51 -16.30
C HIS A 162 -24.53 1.50 -15.33
N PRO A 163 -24.10 2.77 -15.25
CA PRO A 163 -24.62 3.73 -14.28
C PRO A 163 -26.12 4.04 -14.44
N VAL A 164 -26.68 3.86 -15.64
CA VAL A 164 -28.11 4.10 -15.92
C VAL A 164 -28.93 2.80 -15.90
N ASN A 165 -28.35 1.69 -16.37
CA ASN A 165 -29.13 0.47 -16.66
C ASN A 165 -28.91 -0.61 -15.59
N GLY A 166 -28.04 -0.37 -14.61
CA GLY A 166 -27.64 -1.39 -13.64
C GLY A 166 -26.82 -2.50 -14.30
N PHE A 167 -27.02 -3.73 -13.85
CA PHE A 167 -26.31 -4.89 -14.38
C PHE A 167 -26.96 -5.42 -15.65
N THR A 168 -26.16 -5.57 -16.71
CA THR A 168 -26.56 -6.22 -17.96
C THR A 168 -25.55 -7.30 -18.35
N GLU A 169 -25.99 -8.32 -19.06
CA GLU A 169 -25.06 -9.29 -19.64
C GLU A 169 -24.29 -8.67 -20.81
N LYS A 170 -22.99 -8.93 -20.88
CA LYS A 170 -22.11 -8.46 -21.95
C LYS A 170 -21.14 -9.57 -22.37
N GLN A 171 -20.86 -9.63 -23.68
CA GLN A 171 -19.77 -10.45 -24.22
C GLN A 171 -18.46 -9.66 -24.13
N PHE A 172 -17.47 -10.25 -23.46
CA PHE A 172 -16.12 -9.70 -23.34
C PHE A 172 -15.15 -10.54 -24.18
N ALA A 173 -14.13 -9.90 -24.73
CA ALA A 173 -13.07 -10.57 -25.50
C ALA A 173 -11.86 -10.97 -24.65
N TYR A 174 -11.84 -10.51 -23.39
CA TYR A 174 -10.75 -10.72 -22.45
C TYR A 174 -11.30 -11.11 -21.08
N THR A 175 -10.47 -11.76 -20.28
CA THR A 175 -10.70 -12.01 -18.85
C THR A 175 -9.59 -11.37 -18.02
N SER A 176 -9.89 -10.95 -16.80
CA SER A 176 -8.96 -10.37 -15.83
C SER A 176 -9.52 -10.52 -14.42
N ASP A 177 -8.93 -9.87 -13.43
CA ASP A 177 -9.44 -9.86 -12.05
C ASP A 177 -9.26 -8.52 -11.32
N VAL A 178 -10.08 -8.40 -10.29
CA VAL A 178 -9.93 -7.46 -9.17
C VAL A 178 -9.71 -8.29 -7.91
N LEU A 179 -8.73 -7.91 -7.09
CA LEU A 179 -8.37 -8.57 -5.85
C LEU A 179 -8.28 -7.52 -4.73
N GLN A 180 -8.85 -7.79 -3.56
CA GLN A 180 -8.88 -6.83 -2.46
C GLN A 180 -8.71 -7.46 -1.07
N SER A 181 -8.31 -6.65 -0.08
CA SER A 181 -8.03 -7.10 1.30
C SER A 181 -9.15 -6.81 2.32
N ALA A 182 -10.28 -6.28 1.89
CA ALA A 182 -11.28 -5.58 2.69
C ALA A 182 -11.92 -6.37 3.84
N MET A 183 -11.93 -7.71 3.76
CA MET A 183 -12.40 -8.57 4.85
C MET A 183 -11.31 -8.85 5.90
N HIS A 184 -10.04 -8.78 5.52
CA HIS A 184 -8.91 -9.17 6.35
C HIS A 184 -8.11 -7.98 6.88
N PHE A 185 -8.07 -6.88 6.12
CA PHE A 185 -7.24 -5.73 6.42
C PHE A 185 -7.80 -4.42 5.87
N ARG A 186 -7.85 -3.42 6.76
CA ARG A 186 -8.14 -2.02 6.49
C ARG A 186 -7.25 -1.16 7.38
N GLN A 187 -6.83 0.00 6.89
CA GLN A 187 -6.07 0.94 7.71
C GLN A 187 -6.34 2.39 7.30
N GLU A 188 -6.31 3.28 8.29
CA GLU A 188 -6.29 4.74 8.10
C GLU A 188 -4.86 5.24 8.38
N GLY A 189 -4.24 5.90 7.40
CA GLY A 189 -2.87 6.40 7.55
C GLY A 189 -1.81 5.29 7.56
N GLY A 190 -0.55 5.69 7.75
CA GLY A 190 0.61 4.79 7.79
C GLY A 190 1.46 4.81 6.53
N ILE A 191 2.20 3.74 6.28
CA ILE A 191 3.04 3.57 5.09
C ILE A 191 2.58 2.33 4.34
N PHE A 192 2.23 2.48 3.07
CA PHE A 192 1.80 1.40 2.19
C PHE A 192 2.85 1.22 1.12
N LYS A 193 3.36 0.00 0.96
CA LYS A 193 4.43 -0.30 0.01
C LYS A 193 4.12 -1.58 -0.75
N ALA A 194 4.44 -1.59 -2.04
CA ALA A 194 4.41 -2.81 -2.84
C ALA A 194 5.53 -2.82 -3.87
N LYS A 195 6.15 -3.98 -4.09
CA LYS A 195 7.12 -4.22 -5.16
C LYS A 195 6.39 -4.78 -6.37
N ILE A 196 6.29 -3.96 -7.42
CA ILE A 196 5.41 -4.21 -8.57
C ILE A 196 6.21 -4.11 -9.88
N ARG A 197 5.88 -4.97 -10.84
CA ARG A 197 6.14 -4.78 -12.26
C ARG A 197 4.90 -5.17 -13.07
N CYS A 198 4.80 -4.70 -14.31
CA CYS A 198 3.73 -5.13 -15.21
C CYS A 198 4.15 -5.10 -16.69
N SER A 199 3.42 -5.83 -17.52
CA SER A 199 3.56 -5.88 -18.98
C SER A 199 2.22 -5.88 -19.68
N GLY A 200 2.21 -5.51 -20.97
CA GLY A 200 1.00 -5.29 -21.76
C GLY A 200 0.53 -3.85 -21.64
N ASN A 201 0.16 -3.22 -22.75
CA ASN A 201 -0.31 -1.83 -22.74
C ASN A 201 -1.80 -1.77 -22.37
N ILE A 202 -2.11 -2.22 -21.16
CA ILE A 202 -3.45 -2.15 -20.54
C ILE A 202 -3.33 -1.41 -19.20
N HIS A 203 -4.46 -1.20 -18.52
CA HIS A 203 -4.40 -0.63 -17.19
C HIS A 203 -4.03 -1.70 -16.15
N HIS A 204 -3.09 -1.37 -15.29
CA HIS A 204 -2.73 -2.14 -14.09
C HIS A 204 -2.69 -1.20 -12.89
N ALA A 205 -3.30 -1.57 -11.76
CA ALA A 205 -3.40 -0.67 -10.62
C ALA A 205 -3.17 -1.37 -9.28
N PHE A 206 -2.58 -0.60 -8.36
CA PHE A 206 -2.56 -0.82 -6.92
C PHE A 206 -3.07 0.45 -6.25
N TRP A 207 -4.19 0.34 -5.55
CA TRP A 207 -4.88 1.47 -4.98
C TRP A 207 -5.49 1.13 -3.62
N LEU A 208 -5.81 2.19 -2.87
CA LEU A 208 -6.58 2.11 -1.64
C LEU A 208 -8.00 2.59 -1.92
N GLY A 209 -8.98 1.87 -1.40
CA GLY A 209 -10.39 2.18 -1.59
C GLY A 209 -11.26 1.92 -0.38
N THR A 210 -12.53 2.30 -0.53
CA THR A 210 -13.62 1.92 0.37
C THR A 210 -14.68 1.17 -0.44
N GLU A 211 -15.82 0.83 0.17
CA GLU A 211 -16.97 0.28 -0.59
C GLU A 211 -17.63 1.33 -1.50
N LYS A 212 -17.27 2.61 -1.33
CA LYS A 212 -17.75 3.73 -2.15
C LYS A 212 -16.73 4.04 -3.23
N LYS A 213 -17.17 4.79 -4.24
CA LYS A 213 -16.29 5.31 -5.31
C LYS A 213 -15.14 6.17 -4.77
N GLU A 214 -15.39 6.88 -3.67
CA GLU A 214 -14.43 7.76 -3.00
C GLU A 214 -14.50 7.58 -1.48
N PRO A 215 -13.40 7.79 -0.75
CA PRO A 215 -12.07 8.16 -1.24
C PRO A 215 -11.37 7.05 -2.02
N HIS A 216 -10.43 7.45 -2.88
CA HIS A 216 -9.63 6.55 -3.71
C HIS A 216 -8.19 7.07 -3.82
N ILE A 217 -7.20 6.23 -3.53
CA ILE A 217 -5.78 6.61 -3.63
C ILE A 217 -5.04 5.64 -4.54
N ASN A 218 -4.54 6.12 -5.68
CA ASN A 218 -3.66 5.39 -6.58
C ASN A 218 -2.21 5.43 -6.07
N ILE A 219 -1.72 4.30 -5.55
CA ILE A 219 -0.31 4.12 -5.18
C ILE A 219 0.51 3.75 -6.42
N PHE A 220 -0.09 3.02 -7.35
CA PHE A 220 0.43 2.73 -8.68
C PHE A 220 -0.74 2.57 -9.66
N HIS A 221 -0.67 3.23 -10.82
CA HIS A 221 -1.59 2.99 -11.93
C HIS A 221 -0.84 3.12 -13.26
N PHE A 222 -0.50 2.01 -13.90
CA PHE A 222 -0.04 2.05 -15.28
C PHE A 222 -1.25 2.12 -16.20
N ASN A 223 -1.26 3.03 -17.17
CA ASN A 223 -2.40 3.23 -18.08
C ASN A 223 -2.19 2.65 -19.49
N GLY A 224 -1.21 1.79 -19.65
CA GLY A 224 -0.76 1.27 -20.94
C GLY A 224 0.40 2.07 -21.56
N ALA A 225 0.70 3.27 -21.08
CA ALA A 225 1.81 4.07 -21.58
C ALA A 225 2.66 4.68 -20.45
N GLU A 226 2.01 5.14 -19.40
CA GLU A 226 2.60 5.94 -18.34
C GLU A 226 2.09 5.48 -16.98
N ILE A 227 2.88 5.75 -15.94
CA ILE A 227 2.47 5.48 -14.55
C ILE A 227 1.83 6.74 -13.99
N GLN A 228 0.67 6.61 -13.38
CA GLN A 228 -0.11 7.67 -12.76
C GLN A 228 -0.24 7.38 -11.27
N LEU A 229 0.02 8.39 -10.45
CA LEU A 229 -0.15 8.33 -9.00
C LEU A 229 -1.04 9.50 -8.57
N GLY A 230 -1.78 9.34 -7.49
CA GLY A 230 -2.62 10.42 -7.00
C GLY A 230 -3.81 9.94 -6.19
N PHE A 231 -4.78 10.80 -6.01
CA PHE A 231 -5.97 10.49 -5.22
C PHE A 231 -7.19 11.27 -5.71
N MET A 232 -8.36 10.79 -5.30
CA MET A 232 -9.65 11.47 -5.44
C MET A 232 -10.41 11.34 -4.12
N ASN A 233 -10.90 12.45 -3.59
CA ASN A 233 -11.71 12.48 -2.39
C ASN A 233 -12.63 13.71 -2.38
N ARG A 234 -13.93 13.49 -2.16
CA ARG A 234 -14.96 14.55 -2.18
C ARG A 234 -14.94 15.34 -3.48
N GLN A 235 -14.86 14.62 -4.60
CA GLN A 235 -14.82 15.15 -5.97
C GLN A 235 -13.62 16.06 -6.27
N GLN A 236 -12.62 16.08 -5.39
CA GLN A 236 -11.38 16.81 -5.58
C GLN A 236 -10.22 15.82 -5.55
N GLY A 237 -9.30 15.97 -6.49
CA GLY A 237 -8.16 15.08 -6.62
C GLY A 237 -6.97 15.80 -7.21
N ASP A 238 -5.80 15.21 -6.99
CA ASP A 238 -4.55 15.65 -7.60
C ASP A 238 -3.67 14.43 -7.85
N GLY A 239 -2.71 14.55 -8.76
CA GLY A 239 -1.87 13.45 -9.15
C GLY A 239 -0.67 13.85 -10.01
N ILE A 240 0.16 12.87 -10.29
CA ILE A 240 1.34 13.02 -11.12
C ILE A 240 1.45 11.89 -12.14
N ILE A 241 1.93 12.25 -13.33
CA ILE A 241 2.37 11.29 -14.36
C ILE A 241 3.87 11.05 -14.21
N ILE A 242 4.28 9.79 -14.19
CA ILE A 242 5.67 9.34 -14.10
C ILE A 242 6.11 8.76 -15.44
N LYS A 243 7.26 9.23 -15.94
CA LYS A 243 7.90 8.78 -17.19
C LYS A 243 9.36 8.41 -16.95
N GLY A 244 10.01 7.75 -17.92
CA GLY A 244 11.46 7.51 -17.90
C GLY A 244 11.92 6.30 -17.09
N ILE A 245 10.98 5.45 -16.66
CA ILE A 245 11.22 4.11 -16.11
C ILE A 245 10.41 3.08 -16.89
N ASN A 246 10.94 1.86 -17.02
CA ASN A 246 10.26 0.76 -17.72
C ASN A 246 9.39 -0.03 -16.71
N PRO A 247 8.05 -0.03 -16.83
CA PRO A 247 7.15 -0.72 -15.89
C PRO A 247 7.32 -2.25 -15.83
N ALA A 248 7.96 -2.87 -16.84
CA ALA A 248 8.29 -4.29 -16.84
C ALA A 248 9.46 -4.65 -15.90
N LYS A 249 10.11 -3.66 -15.27
CA LYS A 249 11.09 -3.88 -14.20
C LYS A 249 10.46 -3.61 -12.85
N TYR A 250 10.89 -4.33 -11.82
CA TYR A 250 10.42 -4.09 -10.46
C TYR A 250 10.84 -2.73 -9.93
N TYR A 251 9.86 -2.00 -9.41
CA TYR A 251 10.03 -0.85 -8.55
C TYR A 251 9.18 -1.02 -7.30
N ILE A 252 9.59 -0.35 -6.23
CA ILE A 252 8.81 -0.28 -5.00
C ILE A 252 8.07 1.05 -5.01
N TYR A 253 6.74 0.96 -5.07
CA TYR A 253 5.83 2.09 -4.98
C TYR A 253 5.38 2.22 -3.54
N SER A 254 5.52 3.42 -2.98
CA SER A 254 5.18 3.67 -1.59
C SER A 254 4.28 4.90 -1.46
N LEU A 255 3.31 4.80 -0.55
CA LEU A 255 2.52 5.92 -0.06
C LEU A 255 2.79 6.07 1.44
N GLU A 256 3.23 7.25 1.85
CA GLU A 256 3.16 7.70 3.24
C GLU A 256 1.91 8.55 3.39
N TRP A 257 1.01 8.11 4.27
CA TRP A 257 -0.26 8.76 4.55
C TRP A 257 -0.28 9.18 6.03
N THR A 258 -0.40 10.48 6.24
CA THR A 258 -0.47 11.11 7.55
C THR A 258 -1.79 11.85 7.68
N LYS A 259 -2.06 12.46 8.84
CA LYS A 259 -3.26 13.29 9.02
C LYS A 259 -3.26 14.56 8.14
N ASP A 260 -2.08 15.01 7.73
CA ASP A 260 -1.86 16.32 7.11
C ASP A 260 -1.44 16.23 5.64
N GLU A 261 -0.85 15.12 5.22
CA GLU A 261 -0.37 14.93 3.85
C GLU A 261 -0.31 13.47 3.39
N LEU A 262 -0.41 13.31 2.07
CA LEU A 262 -0.09 12.11 1.30
C LEU A 262 1.22 12.35 0.56
N ILE A 263 2.16 11.41 0.63
CA ILE A 263 3.47 11.50 -0.03
C ILE A 263 3.73 10.20 -0.78
N TRP A 264 3.99 10.30 -2.08
CA TRP A 264 4.32 9.16 -2.91
C TRP A 264 5.82 9.06 -3.14
N TYR A 265 6.31 7.83 -3.15
CA TYR A 265 7.68 7.49 -3.44
C TYR A 265 7.76 6.39 -4.51
N ILE A 266 8.84 6.44 -5.30
CA ILE A 266 9.28 5.33 -6.13
C ILE A 266 10.73 5.05 -5.76
N ASN A 267 11.03 3.84 -5.30
CA ASN A 267 12.35 3.46 -4.77
C ASN A 267 12.95 4.52 -3.82
N ASN A 268 12.17 4.92 -2.81
CA ASN A 268 12.53 5.92 -1.79
C ASN A 268 12.77 7.36 -2.30
N LEU A 269 12.50 7.64 -3.58
CA LEU A 269 12.51 9.01 -4.11
C LEU A 269 11.11 9.60 -3.99
N VAL A 270 10.94 10.72 -3.27
CA VAL A 270 9.68 11.49 -3.26
C VAL A 270 9.35 11.93 -4.69
N VAL A 271 8.17 11.56 -5.16
CA VAL A 271 7.71 11.91 -6.50
C VAL A 271 6.52 12.87 -6.50
N PHE A 272 5.72 12.87 -5.46
CA PHE A 272 4.51 13.69 -5.35
C PHE A 272 4.08 13.88 -3.89
N ARG A 273 3.43 15.00 -3.59
CA ARG A 273 2.89 15.35 -2.28
C ARG A 273 1.55 16.04 -2.45
N ALA A 274 0.58 15.71 -1.61
CA ALA A 274 -0.70 16.39 -1.53
C ALA A 274 -1.07 16.65 -0.07
N LYS A 275 -1.59 17.86 0.23
CA LYS A 275 -2.00 18.27 1.58
C LYS A 275 -3.50 18.58 1.70
N ASN A 276 -4.16 18.72 0.55
CA ASN A 276 -5.58 18.98 0.43
C ASN A 276 -6.38 17.68 0.47
N ASN A 277 -7.57 17.72 1.09
CA ASN A 277 -8.54 16.62 1.10
C ASN A 277 -7.97 15.24 1.42
N VAL A 278 -7.00 15.18 2.33
CA VAL A 278 -6.44 13.92 2.82
C VAL A 278 -7.56 13.06 3.41
N PRO A 279 -7.76 11.82 2.94
CA PRO A 279 -8.76 10.91 3.49
C PRO A 279 -8.57 10.67 5.00
N ARG A 280 -9.69 10.41 5.71
CA ARG A 280 -9.75 10.23 7.17
C ARG A 280 -10.61 9.02 7.56
N GLU A 281 -10.67 8.02 6.70
CA GLU A 281 -11.41 6.79 6.94
C GLU A 281 -10.53 5.59 6.58
N GLN A 282 -10.81 4.43 7.18
CA GLN A 282 -10.03 3.23 6.89
C GLN A 282 -10.28 2.73 5.47
N MET A 283 -9.20 2.45 4.75
CA MET A 283 -9.23 1.97 3.38
C MET A 283 -8.60 0.57 3.28
N PHE A 284 -9.03 -0.22 2.32
CA PHE A 284 -8.45 -1.53 2.01
C PHE A 284 -7.62 -1.48 0.73
N LEU A 285 -6.75 -2.49 0.58
CA LEU A 285 -5.87 -2.64 -0.57
C LEU A 285 -6.64 -3.25 -1.74
N VAL A 286 -6.37 -2.78 -2.95
CA VAL A 286 -6.93 -3.34 -4.18
C VAL A 286 -5.87 -3.42 -5.27
N PHE A 287 -5.81 -4.58 -5.93
CA PHE A 287 -5.09 -4.79 -7.18
C PHE A 287 -6.06 -5.15 -8.28
N ASN A 288 -5.86 -4.61 -9.47
CA ASN A 288 -6.62 -5.05 -10.64
C ASN A 288 -5.91 -4.72 -11.96
N SER A 289 -6.35 -5.40 -13.00
CA SER A 289 -5.99 -5.08 -14.38
C SER A 289 -7.25 -4.93 -15.23
N PHE A 290 -7.32 -3.90 -16.07
CA PHE A 290 -8.50 -3.64 -16.90
C PHE A 290 -8.13 -3.02 -18.24
N ILE A 291 -9.04 -3.12 -19.20
CA ILE A 291 -8.92 -2.59 -20.55
C ILE A 291 -10.07 -1.62 -20.73
N SER A 292 -9.77 -0.33 -20.81
CA SER A 292 -10.83 0.65 -21.07
C SER A 292 -11.36 0.54 -22.49
N GLU A 293 -12.59 0.95 -22.71
CA GLU A 293 -13.25 0.92 -24.03
C GLU A 293 -12.45 1.64 -25.13
N LYS A 294 -11.67 2.66 -24.76
CA LYS A 294 -10.86 3.47 -25.66
C LYS A 294 -9.57 2.77 -26.13
N MET A 295 -9.16 1.68 -25.48
CA MET A 295 -7.92 0.96 -25.82
C MET A 295 -8.19 -0.13 -26.84
N THR A 296 -7.26 -0.45 -27.73
CA THR A 296 -7.36 -1.62 -28.62
C THR A 296 -7.57 -2.91 -27.83
N GLY A 297 -6.90 -3.02 -26.67
CA GLY A 297 -6.92 -4.18 -25.79
C GLY A 297 -5.88 -5.21 -26.21
N GLU A 298 -5.17 -5.75 -25.24
CA GLU A 298 -4.19 -6.82 -25.38
C GLU A 298 -4.11 -7.63 -24.08
N GLU A 299 -3.34 -8.71 -24.09
CA GLU A 299 -3.02 -9.44 -22.88
C GLU A 299 -2.07 -8.63 -22.00
N GLY A 300 -2.09 -8.89 -20.70
CA GLY A 300 -1.25 -8.18 -19.76
C GLY A 300 -1.01 -8.98 -18.50
N LEU A 301 0.01 -8.57 -17.75
CA LEU A 301 0.40 -9.24 -16.52
C LEU A 301 0.79 -8.19 -15.49
N LEU A 302 0.09 -8.18 -14.36
CA LEU A 302 0.49 -7.47 -13.16
C LEU A 302 1.16 -8.46 -12.21
N GLU A 303 2.35 -8.11 -11.74
CA GLU A 303 3.15 -8.93 -10.83
C GLU A 303 3.47 -8.16 -9.56
N VAL A 304 3.09 -8.74 -8.42
CA VAL A 304 3.35 -8.18 -7.09
C VAL A 304 4.21 -9.17 -6.32
N ASP A 305 5.45 -8.77 -6.04
CA ASP A 305 6.42 -9.62 -5.31
C ASP A 305 6.10 -9.62 -3.81
N TRP A 306 5.79 -8.45 -3.25
CA TRP A 306 5.34 -8.35 -1.88
C TRP A 306 4.55 -7.06 -1.64
N VAL A 307 3.78 -7.06 -0.57
CA VAL A 307 3.05 -5.91 -0.03
C VAL A 307 3.35 -5.78 1.45
N ARG A 308 3.62 -4.56 1.93
CA ARG A 308 3.83 -4.27 3.35
C ARG A 308 3.14 -2.97 3.74
N VAL A 309 2.47 -2.99 4.88
CA VAL A 309 1.79 -1.85 5.47
C VAL A 309 2.26 -1.66 6.90
N TYR A 310 2.58 -0.42 7.23
CA TYR A 310 3.09 -0.01 8.52
C TYR A 310 2.19 1.06 9.12
N GLN A 311 2.05 1.05 10.43
CA GLN A 311 1.34 2.07 11.20
C GLN A 311 2.34 2.92 11.97
N TRP A 312 2.19 4.24 11.93
CA TRP A 312 2.94 5.16 12.78
C TRP A 312 2.60 4.93 14.27
N ILE A 313 3.59 5.04 15.15
CA ILE A 313 3.39 4.96 16.62
C ILE A 313 2.63 6.16 17.15
#